data_AF-A0AA88SQD6-F1
#
_entry.id   AF-A0AA88SQD6-F1
#
_cell.length_a   1.000
_cell.length_b   1.000
_cell.length_c   1.000
_cell.angle_alpha   90.00
_cell.angle_beta   90.00
_cell.angle_gamma   90.00
#
_symmetry.space_group_name_H-M   'P 1'
#
loop_
_entity.id
_entity.type
_entity.pdbx_description
1 polymer ?
#
loop_
_entity_poly.entity_id
_entity_poly.type
_entity_poly.pdbx_seq_one_letter_code
_entity_poly.pdbx_strand_id
1 'polypeptide(L)'
;MCPESEMITGLIAATFTPLTPQGELNLAVIGQYVDYLLEKQRVRSVFVNGTTGEGCSLTLQERKQLAEEWCRQGKGKLDQVIIHVGCLSLQDSQELARHAASVGADAIAVISPSFFKPKNAEALQMF
;
A
#
# COMPACT_ATOMS: atom_id res chain seq x y z
N MET A 1 0.17 19.89 -13.05
CA MET A 1 -0.76 19.44 -12.01
C MET A 1 -1.44 18.18 -12.53
N CYS A 2 -1.70 17.19 -11.68
CA CYS A 2 -2.41 15.96 -12.08
C CYS A 2 -3.86 16.32 -12.45
N PRO A 3 -4.38 15.87 -13.60
CA PRO A 3 -5.77 16.08 -14.01
C PRO A 3 -6.76 15.65 -12.93
N GLU A 4 -7.91 16.32 -12.85
CA GLU A 4 -8.96 16.01 -11.85
C GLU A 4 -9.48 14.56 -11.98
N SER A 5 -9.48 14.02 -13.20
CA SER A 5 -9.82 12.63 -13.52
C SER A 5 -8.82 11.60 -12.99
N GLU A 6 -7.62 12.02 -12.59
CA GLU A 6 -6.57 11.16 -12.03
C GLU A 6 -6.48 11.30 -10.50
N MET A 7 -7.32 12.14 -9.88
CA MET A 7 -7.34 12.25 -8.42
C MET A 7 -7.99 11.03 -7.76
N ILE A 8 -7.31 10.52 -6.74
CA ILE A 8 -7.83 9.51 -5.82
C ILE A 8 -8.97 10.13 -5.01
N THR A 9 -10.18 9.58 -5.14
CA THR A 9 -11.38 10.09 -4.46
C THR A 9 -12.22 8.94 -3.88
N GLY A 10 -13.18 9.29 -3.03
CA GLY A 10 -14.08 8.32 -2.40
C GLY A 10 -13.51 7.68 -1.12
N LEU A 11 -14.20 6.64 -0.65
CA LEU A 11 -13.84 5.92 0.56
C LEU A 11 -12.79 4.84 0.28
N ILE A 12 -11.68 4.87 1.01
CA ILE A 12 -10.54 3.96 0.85
C ILE A 12 -10.32 3.24 2.18
N ALA A 13 -10.36 1.91 2.16
CA ALA A 13 -10.08 1.11 3.35
C ALA A 13 -8.56 0.97 3.55
N ALA A 14 -8.03 1.47 4.67
CA ALA A 14 -6.69 1.10 5.13
C ALA A 14 -6.74 -0.33 5.67
N THR A 15 -6.10 -1.27 4.98
CA THR A 15 -6.26 -2.70 5.25
C THR A 15 -5.26 -3.20 6.30
N PHE A 16 -5.68 -4.13 7.15
CA PHE A 16 -4.77 -4.88 8.00
C PHE A 16 -3.91 -5.84 7.16
N THR A 17 -2.72 -6.18 7.66
CA THR A 17 -1.91 -7.27 7.09
C THR A 17 -2.29 -8.57 7.79
N PRO A 18 -2.86 -9.56 7.07
CA PRO A 18 -3.17 -10.84 7.68
C PRO A 18 -1.88 -11.61 7.99
N LEU A 19 -1.67 -11.97 9.24
CA LEU A 19 -0.58 -12.82 9.70
C LEU A 19 -1.10 -14.15 10.21
N THR A 20 -0.29 -15.19 10.08
CA THR A 20 -0.49 -16.48 10.74
C THR A 20 -0.17 -16.37 12.24
N PRO A 21 -0.57 -17.35 13.07
CA PRO A 21 -0.18 -17.38 14.48
C PRO A 21 1.34 -17.41 14.71
N GLN A 22 2.12 -17.79 13.68
CA GLN A 22 3.58 -17.81 13.70
C GLN A 22 4.22 -16.49 13.28
N GLY A 23 3.43 -15.50 12.85
CA GLY A 23 3.91 -14.19 12.41
C GLY A 23 4.18 -14.07 10.90
N GLU A 24 4.07 -15.17 10.15
CA GLU A 24 4.24 -15.16 8.69
C GLU A 24 3.03 -14.55 7.98
N LEU A 25 3.24 -13.96 6.79
CA LEU A 25 2.14 -13.47 5.95
C LEU A 25 1.12 -14.56 5.62
N ASN A 26 -0.16 -14.28 5.87
CA ASN A 26 -1.27 -15.15 5.49
C ASN A 26 -1.94 -14.64 4.20
N LEU A 27 -1.23 -14.75 3.07
CA LEU A 27 -1.69 -14.21 1.78
C LEU A 27 -2.97 -14.89 1.25
N ALA A 28 -3.22 -16.15 1.63
CA ALA A 28 -4.34 -16.94 1.12
C ALA A 28 -5.73 -16.34 1.45
N VAL A 29 -5.82 -15.46 2.46
CA VAL A 29 -7.09 -14.84 2.87
C VAL A 29 -7.38 -13.52 2.16
N ILE A 30 -6.45 -12.96 1.40
CA ILE A 30 -6.62 -11.65 0.75
C ILE A 30 -7.81 -11.64 -0.22
N GLY A 31 -8.01 -12.71 -0.99
CA GLY A 31 -9.18 -12.82 -1.87
C GLY A 31 -10.51 -12.72 -1.11
N GLN A 32 -10.61 -13.42 0.02
CA GLN A 32 -11.80 -13.35 0.90
C GLN A 32 -11.96 -11.98 1.54
N TYR A 33 -10.83 -11.31 1.85
CA TYR A 33 -10.85 -9.96 2.39
C TYR A 33 -11.36 -8.95 1.35
N VAL A 34 -10.92 -9.05 0.09
CA VAL A 34 -11.46 -8.25 -1.03
C VAL A 34 -12.97 -8.46 -1.15
N ASP A 35 -13.43 -9.71 -1.18
CA ASP A 35 -14.86 -10.02 -1.32
C ASP A 35 -15.66 -9.47 -0.12
N TYR A 36 -15.13 -9.55 1.10
CA TYR A 36 -15.74 -8.96 2.29
C TYR A 36 -15.86 -7.43 2.19
N LEU A 37 -14.81 -6.74 1.76
CA LEU A 37 -14.83 -5.28 1.59
C LEU A 37 -15.90 -4.86 0.58
N LEU A 38 -15.99 -5.58 -0.54
CA LEU A 38 -16.93 -5.29 -1.61
C LEU A 38 -18.38 -5.58 -1.21
N GLU A 39 -18.65 -6.79 -0.68
CA GLU A 39 -20.01 -7.27 -0.47
C GLU A 39 -20.62 -6.79 0.84
N LYS A 40 -19.81 -6.72 1.90
CA LYS A 40 -20.29 -6.43 3.26
C LYS A 40 -20.04 -4.97 3.64
N GLN A 41 -18.84 -4.45 3.35
CA GLN A 41 -18.48 -3.07 3.72
C GLN A 41 -18.84 -2.04 2.65
N ARG A 42 -19.13 -2.47 1.42
CA ARG A 42 -19.40 -1.59 0.26
C ARG A 42 -18.25 -0.62 0.00
N VAL A 43 -17.02 -1.05 0.24
CA VAL A 43 -15.79 -0.30 -0.04
C VAL A 43 -15.08 -0.92 -1.24
N ARG A 44 -14.70 -0.08 -2.21
CA ARG A 44 -14.13 -0.52 -3.49
C ARG A 44 -12.69 -0.11 -3.72
N SER A 45 -12.09 0.65 -2.80
CA SER A 45 -10.70 1.08 -2.88
C SER A 45 -9.95 0.72 -1.61
N VAL A 46 -8.68 0.35 -1.74
CA VAL A 46 -7.85 -0.09 -0.62
C VAL A 46 -6.52 0.63 -0.56
N PHE A 47 -6.03 0.81 0.66
CA PHE A 47 -4.71 1.32 0.97
C PHE A 47 -3.94 0.25 1.77
N VAL A 48 -2.87 -0.26 1.17
CA VAL A 48 -2.10 -1.42 1.63
C VAL A 48 -0.73 -0.97 2.12
N ASN A 49 -0.11 -1.74 3.03
CA ASN A 49 1.20 -1.44 3.65
C ASN A 49 1.24 -0.14 4.47
N GLY A 50 0.08 0.45 4.78
CA GLY A 50 -0.01 1.62 5.66
C GLY A 50 0.26 1.29 7.12
N THR A 51 0.11 2.29 8.00
CA THR A 51 0.25 2.11 9.45
C THR A 51 -0.72 1.07 10.00
N THR A 52 -1.99 1.08 9.55
CA THR A 52 -3.00 0.07 9.93
C THR A 52 -2.62 -1.34 9.46
N GLY A 53 -1.93 -1.44 8.33
CA GLY A 53 -1.39 -2.70 7.82
C GLY A 53 -0.03 -3.05 8.42
N GLU A 54 0.47 -2.28 9.40
CA GLU A 54 1.77 -2.50 10.04
C GLU A 54 2.92 -2.61 9.03
N GLY A 55 2.85 -1.87 7.91
CA GLY A 55 3.83 -2.02 6.82
C GLY A 55 5.28 -1.71 7.22
N CYS A 56 5.49 -0.92 8.27
CA CYS A 56 6.82 -0.66 8.83
C CYS A 56 7.39 -1.82 9.65
N SER A 57 6.56 -2.77 10.07
CA SER A 57 6.98 -3.99 10.79
C SER A 57 7.36 -5.12 9.84
N LEU A 58 7.02 -5.00 8.54
CA LEU A 58 7.29 -6.00 7.52
C LEU A 58 8.64 -5.76 6.83
N THR A 59 9.29 -6.84 6.43
CA THR A 59 10.45 -6.80 5.53
C THR A 59 10.06 -6.28 4.14
N LEU A 60 11.04 -5.86 3.34
CA LEU A 60 10.79 -5.45 1.96
C LEU A 60 10.15 -6.55 1.13
N GLN A 61 10.57 -7.81 1.33
CA GLN A 61 10.02 -8.94 0.57
C GLN A 61 8.57 -9.20 0.95
N GLU A 62 8.23 -9.14 2.24
CA GLU A 62 6.84 -9.28 2.69
C GLU A 62 5.95 -8.17 2.15
N ARG A 63 6.41 -6.91 2.16
CA ARG A 63 5.65 -5.79 1.59
C ARG A 63 5.37 -5.97 0.09
N LYS A 64 6.33 -6.53 -0.65
CA LYS A 64 6.19 -6.85 -2.07
C LYS A 64 5.19 -7.98 -2.29
N GLN A 65 5.31 -9.07 -1.56
CA GLN A 65 4.38 -10.21 -1.64
C GLN A 65 2.94 -9.79 -1.31
N LEU A 66 2.78 -8.94 -0.29
CA LEU A 66 1.48 -8.40 0.08
C LEU A 66 0.91 -7.49 -1.02
N ALA A 67 1.72 -6.61 -1.61
CA ALA A 67 1.31 -5.77 -2.73
C ALA A 67 0.92 -6.58 -3.98
N GLU A 68 1.71 -7.60 -4.33
CA GLU A 68 1.41 -8.55 -5.43
C GLU A 68 0.04 -9.20 -5.23
N GLU A 69 -0.21 -9.74 -4.04
CA GLU A 69 -1.45 -10.46 -3.78
C GLU A 69 -2.68 -9.52 -3.78
N TRP A 70 -2.57 -8.32 -3.21
CA TRP A 70 -3.65 -7.32 -3.28
C TRP A 70 -3.94 -6.86 -4.71
N CYS A 71 -2.92 -6.55 -5.50
CA CYS A 71 -3.12 -6.15 -6.90
C CYS A 71 -3.73 -7.31 -7.70
N ARG A 72 -3.25 -8.54 -7.49
CA ARG A 72 -3.75 -9.73 -8.17
C ARG A 72 -5.22 -10.02 -7.85
N GLN A 73 -5.59 -10.01 -6.57
CA GLN A 73 -6.95 -10.31 -6.12
C GLN A 73 -7.93 -9.15 -6.35
N GLY A 74 -7.43 -7.92 -6.32
CA GLY A 74 -8.20 -6.71 -6.57
C GLY A 74 -8.50 -6.46 -8.05
N LYS A 75 -7.67 -6.99 -8.96
CA LYS A 75 -7.78 -6.73 -10.40
C LYS A 75 -9.17 -7.05 -10.94
N GLY A 76 -9.83 -6.04 -11.51
CA GLY A 76 -11.18 -6.14 -12.09
C GLY A 76 -12.30 -6.19 -11.04
N LYS A 77 -11.98 -6.09 -9.75
CA LYS A 77 -12.95 -6.07 -8.65
C LYS A 77 -12.96 -4.74 -7.90
N LEU A 78 -11.78 -4.29 -7.47
CA LEU A 78 -11.55 -3.01 -6.79
C LEU A 78 -11.41 -1.89 -7.82
N ASP A 79 -11.81 -0.68 -7.44
CA ASP A 79 -11.67 0.52 -8.26
C ASP A 79 -10.24 1.06 -8.17
N GLN A 80 -9.60 0.99 -6.99
CA GLN A 80 -8.22 1.44 -6.78
C GLN A 80 -7.49 0.61 -5.72
N VAL A 81 -6.24 0.23 -6.00
CA VAL A 81 -5.28 -0.37 -5.07
C VAL A 81 -4.09 0.57 -4.90
N ILE A 82 -3.99 1.15 -3.71
CA ILE A 82 -2.95 2.12 -3.36
C ILE A 82 -1.94 1.43 -2.46
N ILE A 83 -0.67 1.41 -2.89
CA ILE A 83 0.40 0.75 -2.13
C ILE A 83 1.25 1.79 -1.41
N HIS A 84 1.38 1.64 -0.09
CA HIS A 84 2.35 2.42 0.66
C HIS A 84 3.77 1.94 0.38
N VAL A 85 4.63 2.85 -0.08
CA VAL A 85 6.04 2.57 -0.42
C VAL A 85 7.02 3.40 0.42
N GLY A 86 6.52 4.14 1.42
CA GLY A 86 7.36 4.89 2.35
C GLY A 86 8.22 3.98 3.22
N CYS A 87 9.48 4.36 3.38
CA CYS A 87 10.51 3.75 4.21
C CYS A 87 11.37 4.87 4.83
N LEU A 88 12.18 4.53 5.84
CA LEU A 88 13.24 5.43 6.33
C LEU A 88 14.49 5.41 5.42
N SER A 89 14.59 4.41 4.53
CA SER A 89 15.60 4.31 3.48
C SER A 89 15.00 4.77 2.15
N LEU A 90 15.64 5.74 1.50
CA LEU A 90 15.23 6.20 0.17
C LEU A 90 15.33 5.07 -0.87
N GLN A 91 16.41 4.30 -0.84
CA GLN A 91 16.63 3.22 -1.80
C GLN A 91 15.51 2.17 -1.73
N ASP A 92 15.12 1.82 -0.50
CA ASP A 92 14.02 0.90 -0.23
C ASP A 92 12.68 1.46 -0.74
N SER A 93 12.43 2.76 -0.51
CA SER A 93 11.24 3.42 -1.02
C SER A 93 11.18 3.43 -2.54
N GLN A 94 12.30 3.71 -3.21
CA GLN A 94 12.39 3.65 -4.67
C GLN A 94 12.19 2.21 -5.19
N GLU A 95 12.73 1.21 -4.49
CA GLU A 95 12.56 -0.19 -4.85
C GLU A 95 11.09 -0.64 -4.74
N LEU A 96 10.43 -0.31 -3.62
CA LEU A 96 9.01 -0.59 -3.43
C LEU A 96 8.14 0.17 -4.42
N ALA A 97 8.48 1.42 -4.77
CA ALA A 97 7.76 2.20 -5.78
C ALA A 97 7.84 1.55 -7.17
N ARG A 98 9.04 1.12 -7.60
CA ARG A 98 9.23 0.39 -8.87
C ARG A 98 8.44 -0.92 -8.87
N HIS A 99 8.48 -1.65 -7.76
CA HIS A 99 7.75 -2.91 -7.62
C HIS A 99 6.23 -2.69 -7.67
N ALA A 100 5.68 -1.73 -6.93
CA ALA A 100 4.26 -1.39 -6.93
C ALA A 100 3.74 -1.07 -8.35
N ALA A 101 4.51 -0.29 -9.12
CA ALA A 101 4.20 -0.03 -10.53
C ALA A 101 4.22 -1.32 -11.38
N SER A 102 5.21 -2.20 -11.17
CA SER A 102 5.34 -3.46 -11.93
C SER A 102 4.20 -4.45 -11.70
N VAL A 103 3.54 -4.40 -10.53
CA VAL A 103 2.44 -5.31 -10.17
C VAL A 103 1.06 -4.71 -10.45
N GLY A 104 1.01 -3.49 -10.98
CA GLY A 104 -0.23 -2.83 -11.41
C GLY A 104 -0.99 -2.10 -10.31
N ALA A 105 -0.30 -1.56 -9.30
CA ALA A 105 -0.91 -0.63 -8.36
C ALA A 105 -1.41 0.64 -9.09
N ASP A 106 -2.59 1.13 -8.72
CA ASP A 106 -3.18 2.33 -9.33
C ASP A 106 -2.49 3.62 -8.85
N ALA A 107 -1.97 3.58 -7.62
CA ALA A 107 -1.17 4.66 -7.06
C ALA A 107 -0.21 4.17 -5.97
N ILE A 108 0.76 5.02 -5.65
CA ILE A 108 1.62 4.86 -4.48
C ILE A 108 1.32 5.94 -3.46
N ALA A 109 1.48 5.62 -2.18
CA ALA A 109 1.54 6.62 -1.11
C ALA A 109 2.89 6.58 -0.42
N VAL A 110 3.42 7.74 -0.08
CA VAL A 110 4.72 7.89 0.59
C VAL A 110 4.52 8.76 1.82
N ILE A 111 4.96 8.26 2.97
CA ILE A 111 5.03 9.04 4.20
C ILE A 111 6.38 9.72 4.22
N SER A 112 6.41 11.00 4.62
CA SER A 112 7.67 11.69 4.86
C SER A 112 8.47 10.97 5.97
N PRO A 113 9.81 10.97 5.92
CA PRO A 113 10.63 10.46 7.02
C PRO A 113 10.19 11.05 8.36
N SER A 114 9.72 10.19 9.27
CA SER A 114 9.15 10.59 10.55
C SER A 114 10.17 10.59 11.68
N PHE A 115 11.18 9.72 11.60
CA PHE A 115 12.24 9.62 12.61
C PHE A 115 13.31 10.70 12.42
N PHE A 116 13.91 10.77 11.23
CA PHE A 116 14.85 11.83 10.86
C PHE A 116 14.10 12.98 10.17
N LYS A 117 13.36 13.73 10.98
CA LYS A 117 12.47 14.78 10.48
C LYS A 117 13.25 15.84 9.67
N PRO A 118 12.91 16.08 8.39
CA PRO A 118 13.52 17.14 7.61
C PRO A 118 13.15 18.52 8.17
N LYS A 119 14.05 19.49 8.01
CA LYS A 119 13.88 20.85 8.55
C LYS A 119 12.76 21.63 7.83
N ASN A 120 12.61 21.40 6.52
CA ASN A 120 11.67 22.09 5.64
C ASN A 120 11.32 21.21 4.43
N ALA A 121 10.43 21.70 3.57
CA ALA A 121 9.99 20.99 2.37
C ALA A 121 11.12 20.82 1.34
N GLU A 122 12.04 21.79 1.22
CA GLU A 122 13.19 21.67 0.31
C GLU A 122 14.11 20.51 0.73
N ALA A 123 14.41 20.39 2.02
CA ALA A 123 15.21 19.28 2.55
C ALA A 123 14.50 17.93 2.40
N LEU A 124 13.16 17.90 2.45
CA LEU A 124 12.38 16.69 2.21
C LEU A 124 12.50 16.21 0.76
N GLN A 125 12.54 17.12 -0.22
CA GLN A 125 12.65 16.75 -1.65
C GLN A 125 14.00 16.16 -2.04
N MET A 126 15.05 16.40 -1.23
CA MET A 126 16.38 15.84 -1.44
C MET A 126 16.50 14.38 -0.96
N PHE A 127 15.53 13.91 -0.18
CA PHE A 127 15.29 12.50 0.10
C PHE A 127 14.41 11.94 -1.02
#